data_AF-A0A0S7ZWX4-F1
#
_entry.id   AF-A0A0S7ZWX4-F1
#
_cell.length_a   1.000
_cell.length_b   1.000
_cell.length_c   1.000
_cell.angle_alpha   90.00
_cell.angle_beta   90.00
_cell.angle_gamma   90.00
#
_symmetry.space_group_name_H-M   'P 1'
#
loop_
_entity.id
_entity.type
_entity.pdbx_description
1 polymer ?
#
loop_
_entity_poly.entity_id
_entity_poly.type
_entity_poly.pdbx_seq_one_letter_code
_entity_poly.pdbx_strand_id
1 'polypeptide(L)'
;MNLYKSAALCLGLCLLQIEASAYTQSGLNNYNEPVDELQQIYETQAIADNVWSGLTNEFVTQYEAGNYAQASATAKQAYDVALTNFGKQHINTADSMLKLGIINETLGNYDVAKQYMTDAMDILVDKLGPNHEDVAIVLTNLANLYFEQNKPEESELNHKKA
;
A
#
# COMPACT_ATOMS: atom_id res chain seq x y z
N MET A 1 -25.50 -3.65 -0.62
CA MET A 1 -24.33 -4.15 -1.37
C MET A 1 -24.04 -3.16 -2.50
N ASN A 2 -23.05 -2.28 -2.29
CA ASN A 2 -22.32 -1.43 -3.24
C ASN A 2 -23.10 -0.59 -4.28
N LEU A 3 -23.78 0.46 -3.82
CA LEU A 3 -24.19 1.60 -4.67
C LEU A 3 -22.99 2.48 -5.11
N TYR A 4 -21.87 2.45 -4.38
CA TYR A 4 -20.68 3.28 -4.67
C TYR A 4 -19.81 2.76 -5.82
N LYS A 5 -19.77 1.44 -6.07
CA LYS A 5 -19.02 0.87 -7.23
C LYS A 5 -19.70 1.18 -8.57
N SER A 6 -21.03 1.39 -8.57
CA SER A 6 -21.77 1.73 -9.78
C SER A 6 -21.65 3.22 -10.13
N ALA A 7 -21.58 4.11 -9.13
CA ALA A 7 -21.42 5.55 -9.36
C ALA A 7 -20.05 5.92 -9.96
N ALA A 8 -18.96 5.22 -9.60
CA ALA A 8 -17.63 5.47 -10.16
C ALA A 8 -17.52 5.01 -11.63
N LEU A 9 -18.11 3.86 -11.98
CA LEU A 9 -18.20 3.42 -13.37
C LEU A 9 -19.09 4.36 -14.20
N CYS A 10 -20.17 4.88 -13.60
CA CYS A 10 -21.11 5.78 -14.27
C CYS A 10 -20.51 7.17 -14.49
N LEU A 11 -19.68 7.69 -13.57
CA LEU A 11 -18.93 8.94 -13.75
C LEU A 11 -17.85 8.81 -14.84
N GLY A 12 -17.14 7.67 -14.89
CA GLY A 12 -16.18 7.39 -15.97
C GLY A 12 -16.85 7.29 -17.35
N LEU A 13 -18.01 6.64 -17.43
CA LEU A 13 -18.80 6.54 -18.67
C LEU A 13 -19.47 7.88 -19.06
N CYS A 14 -19.85 8.72 -18.09
CA CYS A 14 -20.39 10.06 -18.35
C CYS A 14 -19.31 11.01 -18.93
N LEU A 15 -18.07 10.96 -18.43
CA LEU A 15 -16.97 11.73 -18.99
C LEU A 15 -16.67 11.33 -20.45
N LEU A 16 -16.67 10.03 -20.73
CA LEU A 16 -16.52 9.49 -22.10
C LEU A 16 -17.62 9.96 -23.06
N GLN A 17 -18.87 10.09 -22.59
CA GLN A 17 -19.99 10.54 -23.44
C GLN A 17 -20.01 12.06 -23.65
N ILE A 18 -19.60 12.85 -22.65
CA ILE A 18 -19.49 14.32 -22.77
C ILE A 18 -18.40 14.68 -23.78
N GLU A 19 -17.23 14.04 -23.73
CA GLU A 19 -16.12 14.28 -24.65
C GLU A 19 -16.46 13.84 -26.09
N ALA A 20 -17.08 12.66 -26.27
CA ALA A 20 -17.50 12.20 -27.60
C ALA A 20 -18.51 13.13 -28.28
N SER A 21 -19.41 13.75 -27.50
CA SER A 21 -20.41 14.69 -28.05
C SER A 21 -19.81 16.05 -28.44
N ALA A 22 -18.82 16.54 -27.68
CA ALA A 22 -18.08 17.76 -28.02
C ALA A 22 -17.16 17.58 -29.24
N TYR A 23 -16.67 16.36 -29.47
CA TYR A 23 -15.74 16.02 -30.56
C TYR A 23 -16.37 15.96 -31.96
N THR A 24 -17.69 15.81 -32.07
CA THR A 24 -18.34 15.71 -33.39
C THR A 24 -18.51 17.06 -34.10
N GLN A 25 -18.20 18.18 -33.45
CA GLN A 25 -18.51 19.52 -33.98
C GLN A 25 -17.30 20.38 -34.37
N SER A 26 -16.06 19.95 -34.09
CA SER A 26 -14.84 20.67 -34.53
C SER A 26 -14.01 19.81 -35.48
N GLY A 27 -14.00 20.18 -36.77
CA GLY A 27 -13.39 19.41 -37.85
C GLY A 27 -11.88 19.22 -37.79
N LEU A 28 -11.46 18.07 -38.32
CA LEU A 28 -10.26 17.79 -39.12
C LEU A 28 -9.05 18.72 -38.89
N ASN A 29 -8.19 18.36 -37.94
CA ASN A 29 -6.76 18.10 -38.16
C ASN A 29 -6.04 17.85 -36.81
N ASN A 30 -5.31 16.72 -36.75
CA ASN A 30 -4.43 16.26 -35.67
C ASN A 30 -5.12 15.54 -34.48
N TYR A 31 -5.31 14.21 -34.60
CA TYR A 31 -5.96 13.35 -33.58
C TYR A 31 -5.10 12.14 -33.19
N ASN A 32 -3.86 12.35 -32.75
CA ASN A 32 -3.06 11.30 -32.07
C ASN A 32 -2.81 11.58 -30.57
N GLU A 33 -2.98 12.82 -30.11
CA GLU A 33 -2.52 13.24 -28.77
C GLU A 33 -3.24 12.56 -27.57
N PRO A 34 -4.57 12.32 -27.56
CA PRO A 34 -5.22 11.72 -26.38
C PRO A 34 -4.91 10.22 -26.18
N VAL A 35 -4.60 9.50 -27.25
CA VAL A 35 -4.32 8.04 -27.19
C VAL A 35 -2.91 7.79 -26.69
N ASP A 36 -1.95 8.63 -27.11
CA ASP A 36 -0.56 8.55 -26.67
C ASP A 36 -0.42 8.90 -25.18
N GLU A 37 -1.16 9.90 -24.68
CA GLU A 37 -1.19 10.25 -23.25
C GLU A 37 -1.78 9.13 -22.38
N LEU A 38 -2.90 8.53 -22.78
CA LEU A 38 -3.50 7.42 -22.05
C LEU A 38 -2.59 6.20 -22.03
N GLN A 39 -1.99 5.85 -23.17
CA GLN A 39 -1.02 4.75 -23.27
C GLN A 39 0.18 4.99 -22.34
N GLN A 40 0.72 6.21 -22.34
CA GLN A 40 1.84 6.60 -21.48
C GLN A 40 1.49 6.52 -19.98
N ILE A 41 0.25 6.87 -19.60
CA ILE A 41 -0.24 6.71 -18.23
C ILE A 41 -0.30 5.24 -17.82
N TYR A 42 -0.86 4.37 -18.66
CA TYR A 42 -0.92 2.93 -18.38
C TYR A 42 0.47 2.30 -18.25
N GLU A 43 1.40 2.69 -19.11
CA GLU A 43 2.79 2.23 -19.03
C GLU A 43 3.48 2.70 -17.75
N THR A 44 3.26 3.96 -17.36
CA THR A 44 3.81 4.52 -16.12
C THR A 44 3.27 3.79 -14.88
N GLN A 45 1.97 3.49 -14.87
CA GLN A 45 1.35 2.75 -13.77
C GLN A 45 1.82 1.30 -13.71
N ALA A 46 1.91 0.61 -14.86
CA ALA A 46 2.43 -0.75 -14.92
C ALA A 46 3.90 -0.83 -14.46
N ILE A 47 4.72 0.16 -14.81
CA ILE A 47 6.10 0.27 -14.31
C ILE A 47 6.09 0.44 -12.79
N ALA A 48 5.25 1.32 -12.25
CA ALA A 48 5.13 1.53 -10.81
C ALA A 48 4.71 0.25 -10.07
N ASP A 49 3.75 -0.50 -10.59
CA ASP A 49 3.31 -1.79 -10.03
C ASP A 49 4.45 -2.81 -9.99
N ASN A 50 5.20 -2.93 -11.08
CA ASN A 50 6.34 -3.85 -11.17
C ASN A 50 7.47 -3.47 -10.20
N VAL A 51 7.83 -2.18 -10.14
CA VAL A 51 8.87 -1.67 -9.23
C VAL A 51 8.45 -1.90 -7.78
N TRP A 52 7.21 -1.54 -7.43
CA TRP A 52 6.68 -1.74 -6.10
C TRP A 52 6.65 -3.23 -5.71
N SER A 53 6.19 -4.11 -6.59
CA SER A 53 6.17 -5.56 -6.34
C SER A 53 7.59 -6.12 -6.15
N GLY A 54 8.55 -5.63 -6.94
CA GLY A 54 9.96 -6.00 -6.80
C GLY A 54 10.52 -5.64 -5.42
N LEU A 55 10.28 -4.40 -4.97
CA LEU A 55 10.68 -3.93 -3.64
C LEU A 55 9.99 -4.73 -2.52
N THR A 56 8.72 -5.08 -2.69
CA THR A 56 7.98 -5.94 -1.75
C THR A 56 8.62 -7.32 -1.63
N ASN A 57 8.99 -7.96 -2.74
CA ASN A 57 9.65 -9.26 -2.72
C ASN A 57 11.07 -9.18 -2.13
N GLU A 58 11.79 -8.12 -2.47
CA GLU A 58 13.13 -7.86 -1.92
C GLU A 58 13.08 -7.64 -0.40
N PHE A 59 12.10 -6.88 0.09
CA PHE A 59 11.86 -6.72 1.52
C PHE A 59 11.70 -8.08 2.21
N VAL A 60 10.82 -8.95 1.71
CA VAL A 60 10.57 -10.28 2.28
C VAL A 60 11.87 -11.09 2.33
N THR A 61 12.60 -11.11 1.21
CA THR A 61 13.87 -11.84 1.10
C THR A 61 14.90 -11.36 2.13
N GLN A 62 15.06 -10.04 2.26
CA GLN A 62 15.99 -9.45 3.22
C GLN A 62 15.54 -9.68 4.67
N TYR A 63 14.24 -9.56 4.94
CA TYR A 63 13.68 -9.78 6.26
C TYR A 63 13.90 -11.22 6.73
N GLU A 64 13.57 -12.21 5.90
CA GLU A 64 13.75 -13.63 6.19
C GLU A 64 15.24 -14.00 6.36
N ALA A 65 16.14 -13.30 5.67
CA ALA A 65 17.58 -13.46 5.82
C ALA A 65 18.15 -12.78 7.09
N GLY A 66 17.33 -12.07 7.88
CA GLY A 66 17.77 -11.32 9.06
C GLY A 66 18.47 -9.99 8.75
N ASN A 67 18.43 -9.54 7.50
CA ASN A 67 19.06 -8.32 7.01
C ASN A 67 18.19 -7.09 7.30
N TYR A 68 17.86 -6.86 8.56
CA TYR A 68 16.81 -5.91 8.98
C TYR A 68 17.08 -4.45 8.59
N ALA A 69 18.35 -4.02 8.56
CA ALA A 69 18.69 -2.66 8.14
C ALA A 69 18.37 -2.42 6.66
N GLN A 70 18.69 -3.39 5.79
CA GLN A 70 18.34 -3.32 4.37
C GLN A 70 16.83 -3.42 4.19
N ALA A 71 16.18 -4.36 4.89
CA ALA A 71 14.73 -4.52 4.82
C ALA A 71 14.00 -3.22 5.19
N SER A 72 14.47 -2.51 6.23
CA SER A 72 13.90 -1.21 6.60
C SER A 72 14.02 -0.16 5.49
N ALA A 73 15.17 -0.11 4.80
CA ALA A 73 15.37 0.82 3.70
C ALA A 73 14.48 0.46 2.50
N THR A 74 14.40 -0.82 2.14
CA THR A 74 13.57 -1.32 1.04
C THR A 74 12.07 -1.11 1.31
N ALA A 75 11.61 -1.33 2.55
CA ALA A 75 10.22 -1.04 2.94
C ALA A 75 9.88 0.45 2.77
N LYS A 76 10.82 1.35 3.14
CA LYS A 76 10.63 2.80 2.95
C LYS A 76 10.58 3.18 1.47
N GLN A 77 11.43 2.58 0.63
CA GLN A 77 11.39 2.77 -0.81
C GLN A 77 10.07 2.28 -1.41
N ALA A 78 9.58 1.10 -1.01
CA ALA A 78 8.28 0.59 -1.44
C ALA A 78 7.13 1.54 -1.03
N TYR A 79 7.21 2.13 0.17
CA TYR A 79 6.24 3.13 0.61
C TYR A 79 6.28 4.40 -0.25
N ASP A 80 7.46 4.95 -0.53
CA ASP A 80 7.60 6.18 -1.32
C ASP A 80 7.15 6.00 -2.76
N VAL A 81 7.47 4.85 -3.38
CA VAL A 81 6.95 4.49 -4.71
C VAL A 81 5.44 4.37 -4.67
N ALA A 82 4.88 3.68 -3.68
CA ALA A 82 3.44 3.48 -3.60
C ALA A 82 2.68 4.78 -3.37
N LEU A 83 3.17 5.62 -2.45
CA LEU A 83 2.56 6.90 -2.12
C LEU A 83 2.57 7.85 -3.34
N THR A 84 3.66 7.88 -4.09
CA THR A 84 3.82 8.77 -5.25
C THR A 84 2.96 8.33 -6.43
N ASN A 85 2.90 7.04 -6.72
CA ASN A 85 2.30 6.53 -7.96
C ASN A 85 0.85 6.06 -7.80
N PHE A 86 0.47 5.58 -6.62
CA PHE A 86 -0.89 5.07 -6.38
C PHE A 86 -1.71 5.97 -5.44
N GLY A 87 -1.02 6.79 -4.63
CA GLY A 87 -1.64 7.74 -3.72
C GLY A 87 -1.98 7.17 -2.33
N LYS A 88 -2.18 8.08 -1.37
CA LYS A 88 -2.25 7.80 0.07
C LYS A 88 -3.38 6.85 0.55
N GLN A 89 -4.34 6.50 -0.31
CA GLN A 89 -5.48 5.64 0.03
C GLN A 89 -5.48 4.35 -0.79
N HIS A 90 -4.37 4.01 -1.44
CA HIS A 90 -4.26 2.81 -2.24
C HIS A 90 -3.83 1.60 -1.41
N ILE A 91 -4.26 0.41 -1.83
CA ILE A 91 -3.93 -0.86 -1.16
C ILE A 91 -2.41 -1.11 -1.13
N ASN A 92 -1.67 -0.79 -2.20
CA ASN A 92 -0.21 -0.90 -2.24
C ASN A 92 0.47 0.04 -1.24
N THR A 93 -0.11 1.21 -0.96
CA THR A 93 0.42 2.11 0.09
C THR A 93 0.20 1.52 1.47
N ALA A 94 -0.97 0.92 1.72
CA ALA A 94 -1.27 0.24 2.98
C ALA A 94 -0.37 -0.99 3.20
N ASP A 95 -0.12 -1.79 2.16
CA ASP A 95 0.78 -2.95 2.24
C ASP A 95 2.24 -2.52 2.50
N SER A 96 2.72 -1.42 1.90
CA SER A 96 4.03 -0.84 2.25
C SER A 96 4.07 -0.32 3.70
N MET A 97 2.99 0.28 4.19
CA MET A 97 2.88 0.68 5.61
C MET A 97 2.95 -0.55 6.53
N LEU A 98 2.28 -1.65 6.18
CA LEU A 98 2.34 -2.89 6.95
C LEU A 98 3.78 -3.41 7.08
N LYS A 99 4.57 -3.37 5.99
CA LYS A 99 5.99 -3.75 6.01
C LYS A 99 6.83 -2.84 6.90
N LEU A 100 6.58 -1.53 6.87
CA LEU A 100 7.18 -0.57 7.81
C LEU A 100 6.78 -0.88 9.26
N GLY A 101 5.54 -1.31 9.48
CA GLY A 101 5.08 -1.79 10.77
C GLY A 101 5.89 -2.99 11.27
N ILE A 102 5.95 -4.05 10.45
CA ILE A 102 6.64 -5.30 10.76
C ILE A 102 8.12 -5.05 11.09
N ILE A 103 8.84 -4.29 10.25
CA ILE A 103 10.27 -4.06 10.51
C ILE A 103 10.51 -3.22 11.77
N ASN A 104 9.61 -2.28 12.10
CA ASN A 104 9.72 -1.51 13.33
C ASN A 104 9.43 -2.36 14.57
N GLU A 105 8.50 -3.32 14.49
CA GLU A 105 8.29 -4.30 15.55
C GLU A 105 9.55 -5.14 15.80
N THR A 106 10.17 -5.67 14.73
CA THR A 106 11.41 -6.44 14.83
C THR A 106 12.57 -5.65 15.44
N LEU A 107 12.62 -4.35 15.17
CA LEU A 107 13.64 -3.44 15.71
C LEU A 107 13.31 -2.91 17.12
N GLY A 108 12.17 -3.30 17.70
CA GLY A 108 11.72 -2.87 19.04
C GLY A 108 11.05 -1.50 19.09
N ASN A 109 10.77 -0.89 17.94
CA ASN A 109 10.09 0.40 17.81
C ASN A 109 8.56 0.22 17.82
N TYR A 110 8.02 -0.33 18.92
CA TYR A 110 6.65 -0.82 18.95
C TYR A 110 5.57 0.24 18.74
N ASP A 111 5.77 1.48 19.20
CA ASP A 111 4.81 2.58 18.99
C ASP A 111 4.72 2.97 17.51
N VAL A 112 5.86 3.02 16.84
CA VAL A 112 5.95 3.32 15.40
C VAL A 112 5.31 2.18 14.60
N ALA A 113 5.57 0.93 14.99
CA ALA A 113 4.97 -0.24 14.37
C ALA A 113 3.43 -0.19 14.45
N LYS A 114 2.90 0.10 15.64
CA LYS A 114 1.47 0.21 15.89
C LYS A 114 0.82 1.28 15.01
N GLN A 115 1.45 2.44 14.89
CA GLN A 115 0.92 3.52 14.07
C GLN A 115 0.79 3.08 12.60
N TYR A 116 1.88 2.56 12.01
CA TYR A 116 1.85 2.11 10.62
C TYR A 116 0.83 1.00 10.36
N MET A 117 0.73 0.01 11.26
CA MET A 117 -0.22 -1.09 11.11
C MET A 117 -1.68 -0.61 11.26
N THR A 118 -1.94 0.37 12.13
CA THR A 118 -3.28 0.96 12.30
C THR A 118 -3.68 1.76 11.05
N ASP A 119 -2.79 2.62 10.56
CA ASP A 119 -3.04 3.42 9.35
C ASP A 119 -3.26 2.52 8.12
N ALA A 120 -2.50 1.42 7.99
CA ALA A 120 -2.69 0.42 6.95
C ALA A 120 -4.05 -0.27 7.06
N MET A 121 -4.47 -0.65 8.27
CA MET A 121 -5.75 -1.30 8.53
C MET A 121 -6.92 -0.43 8.08
N ASP A 122 -6.91 0.86 8.41
CA ASP A 122 -7.98 1.79 8.05
C ASP A 122 -8.17 1.86 6.53
N ILE A 123 -7.08 1.90 5.78
CA ILE A 123 -7.11 1.91 4.31
C ILE A 123 -7.66 0.57 3.77
N LEU A 124 -7.15 -0.56 4.27
CA LEU A 124 -7.57 -1.88 3.76
C LEU A 124 -9.05 -2.17 4.08
N VAL A 125 -9.52 -1.78 5.26
CA VAL A 125 -10.94 -1.90 5.62
C VAL A 125 -11.82 -1.05 4.71
N ASP A 126 -11.43 0.19 4.41
CA ASP A 126 -12.17 1.07 3.49
C ASP A 126 -12.20 0.50 2.06
N LYS A 127 -11.07 -0.02 1.55
CA LYS A 127 -10.96 -0.46 0.15
C LYS A 127 -11.47 -1.88 -0.12
N LEU A 128 -11.25 -2.80 0.82
CA LEU A 128 -11.49 -4.24 0.63
C LEU A 128 -12.67 -4.75 1.46
N GLY A 129 -13.01 -4.03 2.53
CA GLY A 129 -14.01 -4.43 3.51
C GLY A 129 -13.43 -5.27 4.65
N PRO A 130 -14.12 -5.36 5.80
CA PRO A 130 -13.56 -5.90 7.05
C PRO A 130 -13.31 -7.41 7.04
N ASN A 131 -13.87 -8.15 6.07
CA ASN A 131 -13.74 -9.62 5.97
C ASN A 131 -12.70 -10.07 4.94
N HIS A 132 -11.93 -9.14 4.36
CA HIS A 132 -10.89 -9.48 3.39
C HIS A 132 -9.68 -10.12 4.06
N GLU A 133 -8.99 -11.03 3.35
CA GLU A 133 -7.81 -11.74 3.86
C GLU A 133 -6.70 -10.78 4.31
N ASP A 134 -6.39 -9.76 3.50
CA ASP A 134 -5.40 -8.73 3.86
C ASP A 134 -5.73 -8.01 5.18
N VAL A 135 -7.02 -7.78 5.47
CA VAL A 135 -7.44 -7.17 6.76
C VAL A 135 -7.17 -8.14 7.91
N ALA A 136 -7.42 -9.44 7.72
CA ALA A 136 -7.12 -10.46 8.73
C ALA A 136 -5.61 -10.56 9.02
N ILE A 137 -4.76 -10.41 8.00
CA ILE A 137 -3.29 -10.38 8.17
C ILE A 137 -2.88 -9.20 9.06
N VAL A 138 -3.36 -7.98 8.77
CA VAL A 138 -3.03 -6.81 9.59
C VAL A 138 -3.54 -6.95 11.03
N LEU A 139 -4.75 -7.45 11.22
CA LEU A 139 -5.31 -7.72 12.56
C LEU A 139 -4.46 -8.71 13.35
N THR A 140 -3.95 -9.75 12.69
CA THR A 140 -3.06 -10.74 13.32
C THR A 140 -1.75 -10.10 13.78
N ASN A 141 -1.14 -9.27 12.94
CA ASN A 141 0.09 -8.56 13.30
C ASN A 141 -0.13 -7.57 14.44
N LEU A 142 -1.23 -6.81 14.43
CA LEU A 142 -1.60 -5.92 15.54
C LEU A 142 -1.83 -6.71 16.85
N ALA A 143 -2.48 -7.87 16.79
CA ALA A 143 -2.69 -8.71 17.97
C ALA A 143 -1.37 -9.23 18.56
N ASN A 144 -0.44 -9.65 17.70
CA ASN A 144 0.91 -10.07 18.11
C ASN A 144 1.68 -8.92 18.77
N LEU A 145 1.65 -7.73 18.16
CA LEU A 145 2.27 -6.54 18.71
C LEU A 145 1.74 -6.21 20.11
N TYR A 146 0.43 -6.29 20.32
CA TYR A 146 -0.16 -6.12 21.64
C TYR A 146 0.22 -7.22 22.63
N PHE A 147 0.37 -8.46 22.17
CA PHE A 147 0.81 -9.55 23.03
C PHE A 147 2.26 -9.34 23.49
N GLU A 148 3.16 -8.93 22.60
CA GLU A 148 4.56 -8.64 22.93
C GLU A 148 4.70 -7.47 23.93
N GLN A 149 3.88 -6.42 23.79
CA GLN A 149 3.88 -5.29 24.74
C GLN A 149 3.29 -5.63 26.12
N ASN A 150 2.39 -6.62 26.19
CA ASN A 150 1.72 -7.03 27.44
C ASN A 150 2.35 -8.27 28.06
N LYS A 151 3.46 -8.80 27.52
CA LYS A 151 4.25 -9.78 28.25
C LYS A 151 4.66 -9.12 29.57
N PRO A 152 4.25 -9.66 30.74
CA PRO A 152 4.78 -9.19 31.99
C PRO A 152 6.30 -9.31 31.85
N GLU A 153 6.97 -8.19 32.09
CA GLU A 153 8.41 -8.15 32.27
C GLU A 153 8.80 -9.34 33.18
N GLU A 154 9.27 -10.46 32.63
CA GLU A 154 10.18 -11.36 33.33
C GLU A 154 11.53 -10.62 33.45
N SER A 155 11.47 -9.47 34.13
CA SER A 155 12.53 -8.51 34.42
C SER A 155 13.29 -8.92 35.67
N GLU A 156 13.46 -10.22 35.88
CA GLU A 156 14.30 -10.77 36.96
C GLU A 156 15.17 -11.94 36.46
N LEU A 157 15.93 -11.79 35.36
CA LEU A 157 17.18 -12.57 35.26
C LEU A 157 18.28 -12.08 34.31
N ASN A 158 17.97 -11.35 33.22
CA ASN A 158 18.95 -11.21 32.14
C ASN A 158 19.91 -10.00 32.22
N HIS A 159 19.78 -9.10 33.19
CA HIS A 159 20.77 -8.03 33.40
C HIS A 159 22.03 -8.45 34.19
N LYS A 160 22.27 -9.74 34.44
CA LYS A 160 23.48 -10.22 35.12
C LYS A 160 24.32 -11.27 34.39
N LYS A 161 24.11 -11.52 33.10
CA LYS A 161 25.00 -12.42 32.32
C LYS A 161 25.19 -12.01 30.86
N ALA A 162 25.76 -10.83 30.63
CA ALA A 162 26.68 -10.57 29.50
C ALA A 162 27.54 -9.36 29.83
#